data_AF-A0A7V4QET6-F1
#
_entry.id   AF-A0A7V4QET6-F1
#
_cell.length_a   1.000
_cell.length_b   1.000
_cell.length_c   1.000
_cell.angle_alpha   90.00
_cell.angle_beta   90.00
_cell.angle_gamma   90.00
#
_symmetry.space_group_name_H-M   'P 1'
#
loop_
_entity.id
_entity.type
_entity.pdbx_description
1 polymer ?
#
loop_
_entity_poly.entity_id
_entity_poly.type
_entity_poly.pdbx_seq_one_letter_code
_entity_poly.pdbx_strand_id
1 'polypeptide(L)'
;MERKVNRRKIYFIEKEFQTRFIIKFCLLVILGSLLIGVMLYSLTIGSTTVTFENLRASVKTTADFLFPILIQTIVITTIIVGIATIFLTLFFSHKIAGPLYRFKKEMGSVGEGDLTRDFRIRKNDQLQDLALTMNEMIAKLRGNLNELKKRYNLLKNSWDSVVKPIISHDTKTVEEIEKTLLEIRDKLEYFKI
;
A
#
# COMPACT_ATOMS: atom_id res chain seq x y z
N MET A 1 -24.68 -31.30 1.04
CA MET A 1 -23.27 -30.86 0.94
C MET A 1 -23.18 -29.41 1.36
N GLU A 2 -22.79 -29.15 2.61
CA GLU A 2 -22.63 -27.79 3.14
C GLU A 2 -21.33 -27.16 2.62
N ARG A 3 -21.44 -26.02 1.94
CA ARG A 3 -20.28 -25.19 1.56
C ARG A 3 -19.73 -24.53 2.83
N LYS A 4 -18.55 -24.99 3.29
CA LYS A 4 -17.73 -24.24 4.26
C LYS A 4 -17.30 -22.91 3.64
N VAL A 5 -18.06 -21.86 3.93
CA VAL A 5 -17.71 -20.47 3.64
C VAL A 5 -16.58 -20.07 4.59
N ASN A 6 -15.33 -20.33 4.19
CA ASN A 6 -14.16 -19.90 4.93
C ASN A 6 -13.92 -18.40 4.70
N ARG A 7 -14.75 -17.56 5.32
CA ARG A 7 -14.54 -16.10 5.38
C ARG A 7 -13.47 -15.82 6.43
N ARG A 8 -12.20 -15.93 6.06
CA ARG A 8 -11.10 -15.37 6.88
C ARG A 8 -11.24 -13.84 6.89
N LYS A 9 -12.06 -13.31 7.81
CA LYS A 9 -12.19 -11.89 8.13
C LYS A 9 -11.00 -11.47 8.99
N ILE A 10 -9.84 -11.32 8.37
CA ILE A 10 -8.70 -10.67 9.02
C ILE A 10 -8.77 -9.18 8.64
N TYR A 11 -9.37 -8.37 9.52
CA TYR A 11 -9.52 -6.92 9.28
C TYR A 11 -8.17 -6.19 9.30
N PHE A 12 -7.20 -6.73 10.04
CA PHE A 12 -5.88 -6.17 10.24
C PHE A 12 -4.82 -6.94 9.44
N ILE A 13 -4.49 -6.46 8.25
CA ILE A 13 -3.44 -7.05 7.39
C ILE A 13 -2.08 -6.44 7.75
N GLU A 14 -2.03 -5.15 8.11
CA GLU A 14 -0.87 -4.49 8.71
C GLU A 14 -1.31 -3.52 9.83
N LYS A 15 -1.34 -4.02 11.07
CA LYS A 15 -1.83 -3.27 12.26
C LYS A 15 -1.10 -1.94 12.43
N GLU A 16 0.21 -1.93 12.23
CA GLU A 16 1.01 -0.72 12.42
C GLU A 16 0.66 0.39 11.43
N PHE A 17 0.47 0.05 10.16
CA PHE A 17 0.08 1.04 9.15
C PHE A 17 -1.30 1.61 9.47
N GLN A 18 -2.27 0.75 9.77
CA GLN A 18 -3.65 1.15 10.08
C GLN A 18 -3.71 2.02 11.34
N THR A 19 -3.03 1.63 12.43
CA THR A 19 -3.00 2.39 13.69
C THR A 19 -2.36 3.76 13.50
N ARG A 20 -1.20 3.84 12.82
CA ARG A 20 -0.55 5.12 12.52
C ARG A 20 -1.46 6.03 11.68
N PHE A 21 -2.21 5.46 10.75
CA PHE A 21 -3.14 6.21 9.90
C PHE A 21 -4.32 6.75 10.72
N ILE A 22 -4.98 5.90 11.51
CA ILE A 22 -6.12 6.29 12.37
C ILE A 22 -5.73 7.38 13.36
N ILE A 23 -4.58 7.25 14.04
CA ILE A 23 -4.11 8.24 15.01
C ILE A 23 -3.94 9.62 14.36
N LYS A 24 -3.34 9.69 13.16
CA LYS A 24 -3.16 10.97 12.44
C LYS A 24 -4.50 11.64 12.11
N PHE A 25 -5.50 10.88 11.67
CA PHE A 25 -6.83 11.42 11.37
C PHE A 25 -7.58 11.82 12.65
N CYS A 26 -7.49 11.05 13.73
CA CYS A 26 -8.07 11.44 15.02
C CYS A 26 -7.44 12.72 15.56
N LEU A 27 -6.11 12.86 15.47
CA LEU A 27 -5.42 14.11 15.85
C LEU A 27 -5.88 15.29 14.99
N LEU A 28 -6.07 15.08 13.69
CA LEU A 28 -6.59 16.12 12.79
C LEU A 28 -8.00 16.57 13.21
N VAL A 29 -8.89 15.64 13.57
CA VAL A 29 -10.23 15.96 14.06
C VAL A 29 -10.17 16.74 15.38
N ILE A 30 -9.31 16.33 16.32
CA ILE A 30 -9.15 17.03 17.60
C ILE A 30 -8.62 18.45 17.39
N LEU A 31 -7.55 18.61 16.59
CA LEU A 31 -6.99 19.93 16.28
C LEU A 31 -7.99 20.82 15.55
N GLY A 32 -8.74 20.27 14.59
CA GLY A 32 -9.81 20.98 13.90
C GLY A 32 -10.91 21.44 14.85
N SER A 33 -11.33 20.59 15.78
CA SER A 33 -12.34 20.94 16.79
C SER A 33 -11.87 22.04 17.74
N LEU A 34 -10.60 22.01 18.15
CA LEU A 34 -10.00 23.03 19.00
C LEU A 34 -9.86 24.36 18.26
N LEU A 35 -9.43 24.32 16.99
CA LEU A 35 -9.34 25.49 16.14
C LEU A 35 -10.71 26.15 15.94
N ILE A 36 -11.75 25.37 15.67
CA ILE A 36 -13.13 25.86 15.56
C ILE A 36 -13.56 26.50 16.88
N GLY A 37 -13.28 25.87 18.02
CA GLY A 37 -13.59 26.41 19.35
C GLY A 37 -12.92 27.76 19.62
N VAL A 38 -11.60 27.86 19.36
CA VAL A 38 -10.83 29.11 19.51
C VAL A 38 -11.35 30.19 18.56
N MET A 39 -11.65 29.83 17.31
CA MET A 39 -12.17 30.76 16.32
C MET A 39 -13.53 31.32 16.75
N LEU A 40 -14.46 30.47 17.20
CA LEU A 40 -15.77 30.90 17.70
C LEU A 40 -15.64 31.78 18.94
N TYR A 41 -14.75 31.43 19.88
CA TYR A 41 -14.50 32.24 21.07
C TYR A 41 -13.97 33.64 20.70
N SER A 42 -13.00 33.71 19.79
CA SER A 42 -12.40 34.96 19.31
C SER A 42 -13.42 35.87 18.60
N LEU A 43 -14.32 35.31 17.80
CA LEU A 43 -15.40 36.08 17.15
C LEU A 43 -16.40 36.66 18.16
N THR A 44 -16.58 35.96 19.28
CA THR A 44 -17.67 36.25 20.21
C THR A 44 -17.22 37.17 21.37
N ILE A 45 -15.91 37.21 21.69
CA ILE A 45 -15.36 37.99 22.80
C ILE A 45 -15.57 39.50 22.65
N GLY A 46 -15.66 40.02 21.42
CA GLY A 46 -15.93 41.44 21.15
C GLY A 46 -17.41 41.84 21.26
N SER A 47 -18.30 40.89 21.51
CA SER A 47 -19.74 41.11 21.60
C SER A 47 -20.26 40.91 23.02
N THR A 48 -21.24 41.72 23.43
CA THR A 48 -21.90 41.62 24.73
C THR A 48 -23.33 41.12 24.57
N THR A 49 -23.80 40.33 25.53
CA THR A 49 -25.17 39.81 25.59
C THR A 49 -25.79 40.17 26.94
N VAL A 50 -27.03 40.67 26.90
CA VAL A 50 -27.81 40.93 28.10
C VAL A 50 -28.47 39.64 28.54
N THR A 51 -28.22 39.26 29.80
CA THR A 51 -28.80 38.06 30.40
C THR A 51 -29.55 38.45 31.67
N PHE A 52 -30.66 37.75 31.95
CA PHE A 52 -31.44 37.94 33.17
C PHE A 52 -31.15 36.80 34.13
N GLU A 53 -30.29 37.03 35.11
CA GLU A 53 -30.03 36.09 36.20
C GLU A 53 -30.71 36.62 37.47
N ASN A 54 -31.57 35.82 38.11
CA ASN A 54 -32.25 36.18 39.36
C ASN A 54 -32.95 37.56 39.30
N LEU A 55 -33.71 37.84 38.23
CA LEU A 55 -34.46 39.09 38.00
C LEU A 55 -33.58 40.35 37.87
N ARG A 56 -32.26 40.22 37.77
CA ARG A 56 -31.33 41.32 37.48
C ARG A 56 -30.76 41.16 36.06
N ALA A 57 -30.84 42.25 35.29
CA ALA A 57 -30.15 42.33 34.02
C ALA A 57 -28.64 42.46 34.29
N SER A 58 -27.86 41.50 33.80
CA SER A 58 -26.40 41.55 33.83
C SER A 58 -25.86 41.49 32.40
N VAL A 59 -24.93 42.40 32.10
CA VAL A 59 -24.22 42.41 30.82
C VAL A 59 -23.00 41.52 30.97
N LYS A 60 -22.96 40.43 30.21
CA LYS A 60 -21.80 39.55 30.13
C LYS A 60 -21.28 39.56 28.70
N THR A 61 -20.02 39.18 28.52
CA THR A 61 -19.50 38.88 27.19
C THR A 61 -20.31 37.71 26.62
N THR A 62 -20.71 37.78 25.36
CA THR A 62 -21.42 36.67 24.69
C THR A 62 -20.58 35.39 24.74
N ALA A 63 -19.24 35.52 24.76
CA ALA A 63 -18.31 34.39 24.85
C ALA A 63 -18.46 33.62 26.18
N ASP A 64 -18.56 34.34 27.31
CA ASP A 64 -18.72 33.75 28.64
C ASP A 64 -20.08 33.07 28.79
N PHE A 65 -21.12 33.71 28.23
CA PHE A 65 -22.46 33.13 28.21
C PHE A 65 -22.54 31.84 27.39
N LEU A 66 -21.88 31.81 26.22
CA LEU A 66 -21.88 30.64 25.34
C LEU A 66 -20.85 29.58 25.74
N PHE A 67 -19.87 29.90 26.58
CA PHE A 67 -18.78 28.99 26.95
C PHE A 67 -19.23 27.57 27.34
N PRO A 68 -20.21 27.35 28.26
CA PRO A 68 -20.64 26.00 28.63
C PRO A 68 -21.26 25.23 27.45
N ILE A 69 -22.09 25.90 26.64
CA ILE A 69 -22.73 25.26 25.49
C ILE A 69 -21.74 25.02 24.34
N LEU A 70 -20.74 25.89 24.17
CA LEU A 70 -19.66 25.72 23.20
C LEU A 70 -18.82 24.49 23.55
N ILE A 71 -18.39 24.34 24.80
CA ILE A 71 -17.62 23.17 25.25
C ILE A 71 -18.44 21.89 25.07
N GLN A 72 -19.70 21.87 25.50
CA GLN A 72 -20.58 20.72 25.31
C GLN A 72 -20.74 20.36 23.83
N THR A 73 -20.97 21.35 22.97
CA THR A 73 -21.15 21.15 21.53
C THR A 73 -19.87 20.64 20.88
N ILE A 74 -18.70 21.19 21.22
CA ILE A 74 -17.40 20.74 20.72
C ILE A 74 -17.15 19.29 21.13
N VAL A 75 -17.32 18.94 22.41
CA VAL A 75 -17.08 17.58 22.91
C VAL A 75 -17.98 16.56 22.20
N ILE A 76 -19.29 16.82 22.14
CA ILE A 76 -20.25 15.92 21.49
C ILE A 76 -19.91 15.77 20.00
N THR A 77 -19.67 16.89 19.30
CA THR A 77 -19.36 16.87 17.87
C THR A 77 -18.05 16.12 17.60
N THR A 78 -17.01 16.36 18.39
CA THR A 78 -15.71 15.69 18.26
C THR A 78 -15.84 14.18 18.47
N ILE A 79 -16.66 13.72 19.41
CA ILE A 79 -16.90 12.29 19.62
C ILE A 79 -17.61 11.69 18.40
N ILE A 80 -18.71 12.30 17.94
CA ILE A 80 -19.50 11.80 16.81
C ILE A 80 -18.65 11.76 15.53
N VAL A 81 -17.98 12.87 15.20
CA VAL A 81 -17.11 12.97 14.03
C VAL A 81 -15.92 12.04 14.18
N GLY A 82 -15.30 11.95 15.36
CA GLY A 82 -14.17 11.06 15.62
C GLY A 82 -14.52 9.59 15.39
N ILE A 83 -15.69 9.13 15.86
CA ILE A 83 -16.17 7.78 15.61
C ILE A 83 -16.36 7.54 14.10
N ALA A 84 -17.03 8.48 13.41
CA ALA A 84 -17.22 8.39 11.97
C ALA A 84 -15.89 8.34 11.20
N THR A 85 -14.93 9.18 11.60
CA THR A 85 -13.57 9.21 11.05
C THR A 85 -12.84 7.89 11.27
N ILE A 86 -12.94 7.26 12.45
CA ILE A 86 -12.33 5.95 12.71
C ILE A 86 -12.88 4.90 11.74
N PHE A 87 -14.21 4.81 11.59
CA PHE A 87 -14.82 3.86 10.67
C PHE A 87 -14.44 4.11 9.21
N LEU A 88 -14.48 5.37 8.77
CA LEU A 88 -14.09 5.77 7.42
C LEU A 88 -12.63 5.41 7.15
N THR A 89 -11.75 5.78 8.07
CA THR A 89 -10.30 5.57 7.95
C THR A 89 -9.95 4.08 7.93
N LEU A 90 -10.60 3.27 8.78
CA LEU A 90 -10.45 1.81 8.77
C LEU A 90 -10.86 1.22 7.41
N PHE A 91 -12.01 1.64 6.88
CA PHE A 91 -12.52 1.13 5.61
C PHE A 91 -11.58 1.46 4.45
N PHE A 92 -11.14 2.72 4.35
CA PHE A 92 -10.20 3.15 3.31
C PHE A 92 -8.83 2.51 3.46
N SER A 93 -8.29 2.46 4.68
CA SER A 93 -6.99 1.86 4.94
C SER A 93 -6.95 0.37 4.57
N HIS A 94 -8.04 -0.37 4.79
CA HIS A 94 -8.11 -1.78 4.37
C HIS A 94 -8.00 -1.96 2.85
N LYS A 95 -8.60 -1.06 2.06
CA LYS A 95 -8.54 -1.06 0.58
C LYS A 95 -7.16 -0.70 0.01
N ILE A 96 -6.23 -0.26 0.85
CA ILE A 96 -4.84 0.08 0.48
C ILE A 96 -3.88 -0.95 1.07
N ALA A 97 -3.93 -1.19 2.39
CA ALA A 97 -3.01 -2.07 3.10
C ALA A 97 -3.11 -3.53 2.63
N GLY A 98 -4.32 -4.01 2.32
CA GLY A 98 -4.53 -5.36 1.81
C GLY A 98 -3.80 -5.64 0.48
N PRO A 99 -4.04 -4.83 -0.56
CA PRO A 99 -3.27 -4.86 -1.80
C PRO A 99 -1.77 -4.74 -1.58
N LEU A 100 -1.33 -3.78 -0.75
CA LEU A 100 0.09 -3.49 -0.53
C LEU A 100 0.85 -4.70 0.04
N TYR A 101 0.22 -5.41 0.98
CA TYR A 101 0.77 -6.67 1.51
C TYR A 101 0.94 -7.72 0.40
N ARG A 102 -0.03 -7.84 -0.52
CA ARG A 102 0.06 -8.76 -1.65
C ARG A 102 1.14 -8.35 -2.64
N PHE A 103 1.29 -7.05 -2.92
CA PHE A 103 2.41 -6.54 -3.72
C PHE A 103 3.75 -6.95 -3.13
N LYS A 104 3.96 -6.71 -1.83
CA LYS A 104 5.22 -7.09 -1.15
C LYS A 104 5.53 -8.57 -1.32
N LYS A 105 4.53 -9.43 -1.14
CA LYS A 105 4.71 -10.88 -1.30
C LYS A 105 5.10 -11.26 -2.73
N GLU A 106 4.43 -10.69 -3.71
CA GLU A 106 4.60 -11.06 -5.12
C GLU A 106 5.87 -10.45 -5.71
N MET A 107 6.25 -9.24 -5.31
CA MET A 107 7.58 -8.67 -5.59
C MET A 107 8.70 -9.54 -4.99
N GLY A 108 8.48 -10.12 -3.80
CA GLY A 108 9.40 -11.10 -3.22
C GLY A 108 9.57 -12.33 -4.10
N SER A 109 8.45 -12.94 -4.55
CA SER A 109 8.48 -14.09 -5.46
C SER A 109 9.16 -13.78 -6.81
N VAL A 110 8.91 -12.59 -7.37
CA VAL A 110 9.60 -12.10 -8.57
C VAL A 110 11.10 -11.94 -8.32
N GLY A 111 11.49 -11.41 -7.15
CA GLY A 111 12.89 -11.29 -6.74
C GLY A 111 13.60 -12.64 -6.57
N GLU A 112 12.86 -13.69 -6.22
CA GLU A 112 13.35 -15.09 -6.18
C GLU A 112 13.34 -15.78 -7.56
N GLY A 113 13.01 -15.04 -8.63
CA GLY A 113 13.02 -15.54 -10.00
C GLY A 113 11.74 -16.25 -10.45
N ASP A 114 10.66 -16.27 -9.65
CA ASP A 114 9.34 -16.77 -10.07
C ASP A 114 8.56 -15.70 -10.82
N LEU A 115 8.61 -15.77 -12.15
CA LEU A 115 7.90 -14.86 -13.03
C LEU A 115 6.65 -15.48 -13.63
N THR A 116 6.22 -16.68 -13.20
CA THR A 116 5.13 -17.44 -13.86
C THR A 116 3.73 -16.93 -13.53
N ARG A 117 3.58 -16.19 -12.42
CA ARG A 117 2.28 -15.87 -11.83
C ARG A 117 1.70 -14.56 -12.38
N ASP A 118 0.39 -14.57 -12.57
CA ASP A 118 -0.38 -13.36 -12.85
C ASP A 118 -0.80 -12.69 -11.54
N PHE A 119 -0.40 -11.43 -11.33
CA PHE A 119 -0.72 -10.70 -10.13
C PHE A 119 -2.06 -9.97 -10.26
N ARG A 120 -3.03 -10.24 -9.37
CA ARG A 120 -4.33 -9.54 -9.38
C ARG A 120 -4.80 -9.19 -7.98
N ILE A 121 -5.23 -7.95 -7.77
CA ILE A 121 -5.86 -7.49 -6.52
C ILE A 121 -7.39 -7.41 -6.65
N ARG A 122 -8.13 -7.15 -5.56
CA ARG A 122 -9.60 -7.20 -5.59
C ARG A 122 -10.14 -5.98 -6.35
N LYS A 123 -11.16 -6.16 -7.19
CA LYS A 123 -11.72 -5.11 -8.09
C LYS A 123 -11.91 -3.72 -7.46
N ASN A 124 -12.29 -3.65 -6.19
CA ASN A 124 -12.62 -2.40 -5.49
C ASN A 124 -11.47 -1.82 -4.64
N ASP A 125 -10.28 -2.41 -4.73
CA ASP A 125 -9.06 -1.94 -4.09
C ASP A 125 -8.50 -0.72 -4.85
N GLN A 126 -7.76 0.15 -4.15
CA GLN A 126 -7.32 1.44 -4.73
C GLN A 126 -6.13 1.32 -5.69
N LEU A 127 -5.35 0.23 -5.61
CA LEU A 127 -4.06 0.10 -6.31
C LEU A 127 -4.15 -0.69 -7.64
N GLN A 128 -5.28 -0.61 -8.35
CA GLN A 128 -5.51 -1.40 -9.57
C GLN A 128 -4.50 -1.05 -10.67
N ASP A 129 -4.27 0.23 -10.89
CA ASP A 129 -3.35 0.73 -11.92
C ASP A 129 -1.90 0.27 -11.68
N LEU A 130 -1.48 0.29 -10.40
CA LEU A 130 -0.19 -0.26 -9.99
C LEU A 130 -0.10 -1.77 -10.25
N ALA A 131 -1.21 -2.50 -10.07
CA ALA A 131 -1.23 -3.95 -10.30
C ALA A 131 -1.12 -4.28 -11.79
N LEU A 132 -1.77 -3.49 -12.65
CA LEU A 132 -1.63 -3.56 -14.10
C LEU A 132 -0.19 -3.27 -14.53
N THR A 133 0.37 -2.16 -14.06
CA THR A 133 1.76 -1.76 -14.37
C THR A 133 2.77 -2.83 -13.94
N MET A 134 2.59 -3.43 -12.76
CA MET A 134 3.45 -4.53 -12.29
C MET A 134 3.33 -5.77 -13.17
N ASN A 135 2.12 -6.15 -13.62
CA ASN A 135 1.95 -7.27 -14.55
C ASN A 135 2.63 -7.01 -15.88
N GLU A 136 2.50 -5.80 -16.43
CA GLU A 136 3.18 -5.43 -17.68
C GLU A 136 4.70 -5.52 -17.56
N MET A 137 5.25 -5.07 -16.43
CA MET A 137 6.67 -5.22 -16.12
C MET A 137 7.07 -6.71 -16.07
N ILE A 138 6.33 -7.55 -15.33
CA ILE A 138 6.61 -8.99 -15.23
C ILE A 138 6.53 -9.65 -16.61
N ALA A 139 5.52 -9.31 -17.41
CA ALA A 139 5.35 -9.85 -18.75
C ALA A 139 6.53 -9.48 -19.67
N LYS A 140 7.01 -8.23 -19.61
CA LYS A 140 8.19 -7.79 -20.37
C LYS A 140 9.46 -8.51 -19.92
N LEU A 141 9.68 -8.67 -18.61
CA LEU A 141 10.82 -9.43 -18.07
C LEU A 141 10.78 -10.89 -18.53
N ARG A 142 9.62 -11.54 -18.41
CA ARG A 142 9.39 -12.92 -18.88
C ARG A 142 9.67 -13.05 -20.38
N GLY A 143 9.19 -12.10 -21.19
CA GLY A 143 9.44 -12.04 -22.63
C GLY A 143 10.93 -11.96 -22.96
N ASN A 144 11.65 -11.01 -22.35
CA ASN A 144 13.08 -10.82 -22.58
C ASN A 144 13.91 -12.05 -22.16
N LEU A 145 13.57 -12.68 -21.03
CA LEU A 145 14.25 -13.90 -20.57
C LEU A 145 13.99 -15.09 -21.50
N ASN A 146 12.77 -15.24 -22.00
CA ASN A 146 12.46 -16.26 -23.01
C ASN A 146 13.25 -16.06 -24.29
N GLU A 147 13.39 -14.82 -24.75
CA GLU A 147 14.23 -14.50 -25.91
C GLU A 147 15.71 -14.83 -25.64
N LEU A 148 16.22 -14.47 -24.46
CA LEU A 148 17.59 -14.77 -24.08
C LEU A 148 17.86 -16.28 -24.00
N LYS A 149 16.93 -17.08 -23.46
CA LYS A 149 17.00 -18.55 -23.49
C LYS A 149 17.04 -19.10 -24.90
N LYS A 150 16.22 -18.57 -25.82
CA LYS A 150 16.25 -18.97 -27.24
C LYS A 150 17.61 -18.66 -27.88
N ARG A 151 18.15 -17.46 -27.66
CA ARG A 151 19.47 -17.06 -28.19
C ARG A 151 20.61 -17.92 -27.61
N TYR A 152 20.56 -18.24 -26.32
CA TYR A 152 21.50 -19.16 -25.69
C TYR A 152 21.45 -20.55 -26.34
N ASN A 153 20.27 -21.12 -26.55
CA ASN A 153 20.13 -22.43 -27.19
C ASN A 153 20.68 -22.44 -28.62
N LEU A 154 20.46 -21.37 -29.39
CA LEU A 154 21.06 -21.22 -30.71
C LEU A 154 22.60 -21.15 -30.65
N LEU A 155 23.14 -20.36 -29.71
CA LEU A 155 24.59 -20.26 -29.49
C LEU A 155 25.19 -21.62 -29.10
N LYS A 156 24.55 -22.34 -28.17
CA LYS A 156 24.98 -23.67 -27.71
C LYS A 156 24.96 -24.69 -28.85
N ASN A 157 23.91 -24.68 -29.68
CA ASN A 157 23.83 -25.54 -30.86
C ASN A 157 24.97 -25.26 -31.86
N SER A 158 25.27 -23.99 -32.14
CA SER A 158 26.39 -23.61 -33.01
C SER A 158 27.75 -23.99 -32.41
N TRP A 159 27.90 -23.84 -31.09
CA TRP A 159 29.09 -24.29 -30.37
C TRP A 159 29.29 -25.80 -30.52
N ASP A 160 28.26 -26.62 -30.24
CA ASP A 160 28.36 -28.08 -30.26
C ASP A 160 28.53 -28.65 -31.69
N SER A 161 27.90 -28.04 -32.69
CA SER A 161 27.88 -28.55 -34.07
C SER A 161 29.01 -28.03 -34.97
N VAL A 162 29.50 -26.80 -34.73
CA VAL A 162 30.48 -26.15 -35.62
C VAL A 162 31.81 -25.92 -34.90
N VAL A 163 31.80 -25.22 -33.77
CA VAL A 163 33.04 -24.73 -33.17
C VAL A 163 33.80 -25.83 -32.43
N LYS A 164 33.12 -26.57 -31.54
CA LYS A 164 33.73 -27.62 -30.71
C LYS A 164 34.44 -28.70 -31.54
N PRO A 165 33.90 -29.19 -32.67
CA PRO A 165 34.61 -30.13 -33.53
C PRO A 165 35.89 -29.55 -34.18
N ILE A 166 35.94 -28.25 -34.48
CA ILE A 166 37.08 -27.61 -35.14
C ILE A 166 38.27 -27.47 -34.18
N ILE A 167 38.00 -27.07 -32.93
CA ILE A 167 39.03 -26.82 -31.91
C ILE A 167 39.16 -27.96 -30.91
N SER A 168 38.68 -29.16 -31.24
CA SER A 168 38.65 -30.31 -30.32
C SER A 168 40.03 -30.74 -29.80
N HIS A 169 41.10 -30.33 -30.49
CA HIS A 169 42.48 -30.58 -30.11
C HIS A 169 42.97 -29.63 -29.00
N ASP A 170 42.36 -28.46 -28.84
CA ASP A 170 42.64 -27.51 -27.76
C ASP A 170 41.66 -27.73 -26.59
N THR A 171 41.94 -28.77 -25.81
CA THR A 171 41.06 -29.22 -24.72
C THR A 171 40.85 -28.15 -23.65
N LYS A 172 41.87 -27.31 -23.40
CA LYS A 172 41.81 -26.27 -22.36
C LYS A 172 40.81 -25.17 -22.75
N THR A 173 40.89 -24.69 -23.99
CA THR A 173 39.96 -23.66 -24.49
C THR A 173 38.53 -24.18 -24.58
N VAL A 174 38.34 -25.45 -24.99
CA VAL A 174 37.02 -26.09 -24.99
C VAL A 174 36.42 -26.14 -23.59
N GLU A 175 37.18 -26.58 -22.60
CA GLU A 175 36.72 -26.69 -21.21
C GLU A 175 36.35 -25.33 -20.61
N GLU A 176 37.13 -24.29 -20.90
CA GLU A 176 36.87 -22.92 -20.42
C GLU A 176 35.57 -22.33 -21.01
N ILE A 177 35.31 -22.56 -22.29
CA ILE A 177 34.07 -22.10 -22.94
C ILE A 177 32.87 -22.92 -22.45
N GLU A 178 33.01 -24.24 -22.28
CA GLU A 178 31.93 -25.07 -21.74
C GLU A 178 31.56 -24.65 -20.32
N LYS A 179 32.54 -24.37 -19.46
CA LYS A 179 32.29 -23.82 -18.13
C LYS A 179 31.49 -22.53 -18.20
N THR A 180 31.86 -21.61 -19.08
CA THR A 180 31.15 -20.34 -19.27
C THR A 180 29.71 -20.55 -19.75
N LEU A 181 29.49 -21.46 -20.70
CA LEU A 181 28.15 -21.81 -21.20
C LEU A 181 27.28 -22.46 -20.13
N LEU A 182 27.88 -23.26 -19.22
CA LEU A 182 27.19 -23.83 -18.06
C LEU A 182 26.78 -22.73 -17.07
N GLU A 183 27.68 -21.80 -16.73
CA GLU A 183 27.36 -20.67 -15.85
C GLU A 183 26.22 -19.79 -16.39
N ILE A 184 26.18 -19.55 -17.71
CA ILE A 184 25.08 -18.82 -18.35
C ILE A 184 23.77 -19.62 -18.26
N ARG A 185 23.80 -20.93 -18.54
CA ARG A 185 22.61 -21.79 -18.44
C ARG A 185 22.02 -21.74 -17.04
N ASP A 186 22.86 -21.93 -16.02
CA ASP A 186 22.41 -22.01 -14.64
C ASP A 186 21.76 -20.69 -14.19
N LYS A 187 22.29 -19.54 -14.64
CA LYS A 187 21.65 -18.22 -14.43
C LYS A 187 20.31 -18.07 -15.16
N LEU A 188 20.17 -18.63 -16.36
CA LEU A 188 18.90 -18.59 -17.10
C LEU A 188 17.86 -19.53 -16.49
N GLU A 189 18.27 -20.70 -16.01
CA GLU A 189 17.41 -21.70 -15.38
C GLU A 189 16.95 -21.29 -13.98
N TYR A 190 17.70 -20.43 -13.28
CA TYR A 190 17.26 -19.80 -12.03
C TYR A 190 15.87 -19.15 -12.17
N PHE A 191 15.61 -18.49 -13.30
CA PHE A 191 14.33 -17.85 -13.56
C PHE A 191 13.28 -18.85 -14.06
N LYS A 192 12.20 -18.97 -13.29
CA LYS A 192 10.99 -19.72 -13.62
C LYS A 192 10.08 -18.80 -14.44
N ILE A 193 9.93 -19.11 -15.72
CA ILE A 193 9.19 -18.31 -16.70
C ILE A 193 8.20 -19.18 -17.47
#